data_AF-A0A3N5IGV1-F1
#
_entry.id   AF-A0A3N5IGV1-F1
#
_cell.length_a   1.000
_cell.length_b   1.000
_cell.length_c   1.000
_cell.angle_alpha   90.00
_cell.angle_beta   90.00
_cell.angle_gamma   90.00
#
_symmetry.space_group_name_H-M   'P 1'
#
loop_
_entity.id
_entity.type
_entity.pdbx_description
1 polymer ?
#
loop_
_entity_poly.entity_id
_entity_poly.type
_entity_poly.pdbx_seq_one_letter_code
_entity_poly.pdbx_strand_id
1 'polypeptide(L)'
;MGKKAAGWLFIGLCSLIIFCPETGTASIWNIKAFLNTCPQNDPAYNQIRSDFTIRRNGVVVGNIPCSEPTSAMNIAQYTDELIVLQGLRTIYYMDSGQAGHLPWTPGTLYQWMKSKIKGFNIDDAATFNSCCGTIQGGLYVTLIHSDDFNRDFDRAWKGIEGNIGLYAHEVRHLDNFPHANCNGNLNDLNYNPAALTTFGTQWWLEKSWLNGNINVGYSCLSSIERQDMANWHLSNANSTFRSRFCNTQPPILLFPANPGGPCLASHLFLPLILKNP
;
A
#
# COMPACT_ATOMS: atom_id res chain seq x y z
N MET A 1 -46.76 -20.61 66.57
CA MET A 1 -46.33 -21.67 65.65
C MET A 1 -46.02 -21.02 64.31
N GLY A 2 -44.78 -21.20 63.83
CA GLY A 2 -44.13 -20.30 62.87
C GLY A 2 -44.57 -20.49 61.42
N LYS A 3 -44.72 -19.37 60.71
CA LYS A 3 -44.78 -19.34 59.25
C LYS A 3 -43.44 -18.80 58.74
N LYS A 4 -42.64 -19.67 58.13
CA LYS A 4 -41.39 -19.31 57.45
C LYS A 4 -41.74 -18.71 56.08
N ALA A 5 -41.24 -17.51 55.81
CA ALA A 5 -41.25 -16.89 54.50
C ALA A 5 -40.13 -17.50 53.64
N ALA A 6 -40.48 -18.01 52.46
CA ALA A 6 -39.53 -18.49 51.45
C ALA A 6 -39.20 -17.32 50.52
N GLY A 7 -38.02 -16.72 50.71
CA GLY A 7 -37.44 -15.77 49.76
C GLY A 7 -36.74 -16.54 48.64
N TRP A 8 -37.17 -16.31 47.40
CA TRP A 8 -36.48 -16.81 46.20
C TRP A 8 -35.43 -15.79 45.78
N LEU A 9 -34.16 -16.16 45.89
CA LEU A 9 -33.02 -15.39 45.41
C LEU A 9 -32.78 -15.77 43.94
N PHE A 10 -33.19 -14.89 43.00
CA PHE A 10 -32.79 -15.01 41.60
C PHE A 10 -31.35 -14.52 41.45
N ILE A 11 -30.40 -15.45 41.31
CA ILE A 11 -29.04 -15.16 40.88
C ILE A 11 -29.08 -15.01 39.36
N GLY A 12 -29.17 -13.77 38.89
CA GLY A 12 -28.96 -13.45 37.48
C GLY A 12 -27.49 -13.59 37.12
N LEU A 13 -27.13 -14.70 36.47
CA LEU A 13 -25.85 -14.82 35.77
C LEU A 13 -25.88 -13.85 34.59
N CYS A 14 -25.29 -12.67 34.79
CA CYS A 14 -24.92 -11.77 33.71
C CYS A 14 -23.70 -12.37 33.03
N SER A 15 -23.91 -13.24 32.05
CA SER A 15 -22.87 -13.69 31.13
C SER A 15 -22.44 -12.47 30.30
N LEU A 16 -21.45 -11.73 30.80
CA LEU A 16 -20.71 -10.76 30.01
C LEU A 16 -19.99 -11.56 28.92
N ILE A 17 -20.60 -11.67 27.75
CA ILE A 17 -19.91 -12.04 26.53
C ILE A 17 -19.04 -10.83 26.20
N ILE A 18 -17.83 -10.82 26.77
CA ILE A 18 -16.76 -9.95 26.30
C ILE A 18 -16.42 -10.47 24.92
N PHE A 19 -17.08 -9.92 23.90
CA PHE A 19 -16.52 -9.90 22.55
C PHE A 19 -15.24 -9.10 22.68
N CYS A 20 -14.13 -9.80 22.90
CA CYS A 20 -12.84 -9.27 22.53
C CYS A 20 -12.88 -9.33 20.99
N PRO A 21 -12.99 -8.21 20.26
CA PRO A 21 -12.69 -8.26 18.85
C PRO A 21 -11.26 -8.76 18.79
N GLU A 22 -11.06 -9.96 18.28
CA GLU A 22 -9.76 -10.41 17.83
C GLU A 22 -9.41 -9.46 16.70
N THR A 23 -8.77 -8.33 17.03
CA THR A 23 -8.18 -7.42 16.07
C THR A 23 -6.92 -8.11 15.55
N GLY A 24 -7.12 -9.25 14.87
CA GLY A 24 -6.14 -9.73 13.93
C GLY A 24 -5.98 -8.61 12.92
N THR A 25 -4.85 -7.90 12.99
CA THR A 25 -4.50 -6.89 12.00
C THR A 25 -4.43 -7.60 10.66
N ALA A 26 -5.44 -7.39 9.81
CA ALA A 26 -5.47 -7.99 8.50
C ALA A 26 -4.16 -7.62 7.78
N SER A 27 -3.43 -8.63 7.33
CA SER A 27 -2.13 -8.49 6.66
C SER A 27 -2.16 -9.23 5.32
N ILE A 28 -1.39 -8.73 4.36
CA ILE A 28 -1.28 -9.37 3.04
C ILE A 28 -0.42 -10.62 3.16
N TRP A 29 -1.03 -11.80 3.08
CA TRP A 29 -0.32 -13.10 3.16
C TRP A 29 0.24 -13.57 1.82
N ASN A 30 -0.33 -13.12 0.70
CA ASN A 30 0.13 -13.39 -0.66
C ASN A 30 -0.30 -12.25 -1.58
N ILE A 31 0.66 -11.43 -2.00
CA ILE A 31 0.38 -10.24 -2.81
C ILE A 31 -0.32 -10.56 -4.13
N LYS A 32 -0.01 -11.69 -4.77
CA LYS A 32 -0.65 -12.08 -6.03
C LYS A 32 -2.13 -12.42 -5.83
N ALA A 33 -2.44 -13.21 -4.80
CA ALA A 33 -3.83 -13.52 -4.46
C ALA A 33 -4.61 -12.28 -4.04
N PHE A 34 -3.97 -11.39 -3.27
CA PHE A 34 -4.56 -10.12 -2.85
C PHE A 34 -4.91 -9.22 -4.04
N LEU A 35 -3.96 -8.99 -4.95
CA LEU A 35 -4.18 -8.15 -6.13
C LEU A 35 -5.23 -8.74 -7.09
N ASN A 36 -5.40 -10.06 -7.12
CA ASN A 36 -6.43 -10.73 -7.90
C ASN A 36 -7.87 -10.50 -7.44
N THR A 37 -8.07 -9.87 -6.27
CA THR A 37 -9.41 -9.53 -5.78
C THR A 37 -9.77 -8.08 -6.08
N CYS A 38 -11.06 -7.84 -6.25
CA CYS A 38 -11.61 -6.54 -6.57
C CYS A 38 -11.71 -5.67 -5.30
N PRO A 39 -11.19 -4.42 -5.31
CA PRO A 39 -11.21 -3.57 -4.13
C PRO A 39 -12.60 -3.34 -3.54
N GLN A 40 -13.68 -3.38 -4.33
CA GLN A 40 -15.06 -3.15 -3.86
C GLN A 40 -15.54 -4.24 -2.90
N ASN A 41 -14.94 -5.43 -2.96
CA ASN A 41 -15.24 -6.55 -2.07
C ASN A 41 -14.42 -6.48 -0.76
N ASP A 42 -13.49 -5.54 -0.65
CA ASP A 42 -12.63 -5.39 0.52
C ASP A 42 -13.34 -4.61 1.64
N PRO A 43 -13.30 -5.06 2.91
CA PRO A 43 -13.89 -4.33 4.03
C PRO A 43 -13.39 -2.89 4.19
N ALA A 44 -12.15 -2.60 3.76
CA ALA A 44 -11.56 -1.26 3.83
C ALA A 44 -11.98 -0.34 2.67
N TYR A 45 -12.74 -0.82 1.68
CA TYR A 45 -13.09 -0.06 0.47
C TYR A 45 -13.71 1.32 0.79
N ASN A 46 -14.75 1.34 1.62
CA ASN A 46 -15.46 2.58 1.95
C ASN A 46 -14.56 3.56 2.72
N GLN A 47 -13.70 3.04 3.60
CA GLN A 47 -12.72 3.85 4.32
C GLN A 47 -11.71 4.48 3.35
N ILE A 48 -11.14 3.70 2.44
CA ILE A 48 -10.17 4.18 1.44
C ILE A 48 -10.80 5.24 0.55
N ARG A 49 -12.03 5.02 0.06
CA ARG A 49 -12.74 5.97 -0.79
C ARG A 49 -13.17 7.24 -0.06
N SER A 50 -13.37 7.17 1.25
CA SER A 50 -13.63 8.34 2.10
C SER A 50 -12.35 9.13 2.41
N ASP A 51 -11.23 8.44 2.60
CA ASP A 51 -9.95 9.05 2.99
C ASP A 51 -9.22 9.68 1.80
N PHE A 52 -9.36 9.09 0.60
CA PHE A 52 -8.72 9.56 -0.62
C PHE A 52 -9.72 9.68 -1.78
N THR A 53 -9.93 10.90 -2.24
CA THR A 53 -10.72 11.19 -3.44
C THR A 53 -9.90 10.92 -4.69
N ILE A 54 -10.37 10.01 -5.54
CA ILE A 54 -9.79 9.79 -6.88
C ILE A 54 -10.55 10.65 -7.89
N ARG A 55 -9.81 11.39 -8.71
CA ARG A 55 -10.33 12.26 -9.78
C ARG A 55 -9.73 11.88 -11.13
N ARG A 56 -10.47 12.18 -12.20
CA ARG A 56 -9.95 12.24 -13.56
C ARG A 56 -10.23 13.61 -14.14
N ASN A 57 -9.19 14.32 -14.60
CA ASN A 57 -9.29 15.67 -15.13
C ASN A 57 -10.08 16.63 -14.21
N GLY A 58 -9.83 16.53 -12.90
CA GLY A 58 -10.50 17.33 -11.87
C GLY A 58 -11.90 16.85 -11.46
N VAL A 59 -12.51 15.91 -12.18
CA VAL A 59 -13.84 15.36 -11.88
C VAL A 59 -13.72 14.16 -10.93
N VAL A 60 -14.53 14.12 -9.87
CA VAL A 60 -14.54 12.99 -8.93
C VAL A 60 -14.99 11.71 -9.65
N VAL A 61 -14.18 10.67 -9.54
CA VAL A 61 -14.48 9.34 -10.08
C VAL A 61 -15.54 8.69 -9.19
N GLY A 62 -16.62 8.21 -9.80
CA GLY A 62 -17.70 7.47 -9.13
C GLY A 62 -17.36 6.00 -8.89
N ASN A 63 -18.25 5.11 -9.34
CA ASN A 63 -18.01 3.68 -9.30
C ASN A 63 -16.87 3.30 -10.26
N ILE A 64 -15.93 2.48 -9.79
CA ILE A 64 -14.83 1.94 -10.60
C ILE A 64 -15.18 0.47 -10.87
N PRO A 65 -15.47 0.04 -12.10
CA PRO A 65 -15.77 -1.36 -12.40
C PRO A 65 -14.58 -2.28 -12.13
N CYS A 66 -14.85 -3.50 -11.68
CA CYS A 66 -13.82 -4.53 -11.50
C CYS A 66 -14.45 -5.92 -11.60
N SER A 67 -13.72 -6.88 -12.16
CA SER A 67 -14.08 -8.30 -12.14
C SER A 67 -12.90 -9.16 -11.66
N GLU A 68 -13.21 -10.21 -10.91
CA GLU A 68 -12.21 -11.14 -10.37
C GLU A 68 -12.05 -12.37 -11.30
N PRO A 69 -10.82 -12.90 -11.48
CA PRO A 69 -9.57 -12.32 -10.97
C PRO A 69 -9.15 -11.10 -11.80
N THR A 70 -8.67 -10.05 -11.13
CA THR A 70 -8.27 -8.79 -11.80
C THR A 70 -7.18 -9.01 -12.87
N SER A 71 -6.29 -9.99 -12.65
CA SER A 71 -5.28 -10.40 -13.63
C SER A 71 -5.85 -10.88 -14.97
N ALA A 72 -7.12 -11.28 -15.02
CA ALA A 72 -7.81 -11.77 -16.21
C ALA A 72 -8.80 -10.75 -16.81
N MET A 73 -8.90 -9.54 -16.25
CA MET A 73 -9.73 -8.48 -16.82
C MET A 73 -9.29 -8.16 -18.25
N ASN A 74 -10.21 -7.68 -19.10
CA ASN A 74 -9.79 -7.06 -20.35
C ASN A 74 -8.95 -5.81 -20.04
N ILE A 75 -7.85 -5.59 -20.76
CA ILE A 75 -6.95 -4.44 -20.52
C ILE A 75 -7.65 -3.09 -20.62
N ALA A 76 -8.60 -2.96 -21.54
CA ALA A 76 -9.43 -1.75 -21.68
C ALA A 76 -10.33 -1.50 -20.45
N GLN A 77 -10.56 -2.50 -19.60
CA GLN A 77 -11.37 -2.40 -18.38
C GLN A 77 -10.54 -2.23 -17.11
N TYR A 78 -9.22 -2.46 -17.15
CA TYR A 78 -8.33 -2.33 -16.00
C TYR A 78 -7.79 -0.91 -15.93
N THR A 79 -8.61 0.04 -15.48
CA THR A 79 -8.34 1.48 -15.64
C THR A 79 -7.31 2.04 -14.66
N ASP A 80 -6.80 3.24 -14.94
CA ASP A 80 -5.88 3.98 -14.05
C ASP A 80 -6.48 4.18 -12.64
N GLU A 81 -7.79 4.43 -12.56
CA GLU A 81 -8.51 4.57 -11.29
C GLU A 81 -8.49 3.28 -10.47
N LEU A 82 -8.59 2.13 -11.14
CA LEU A 82 -8.50 0.82 -10.48
C LEU A 82 -7.07 0.55 -9.99
N ILE A 83 -6.06 0.95 -10.74
CA ILE A 83 -4.64 0.85 -10.35
C ILE A 83 -4.38 1.68 -9.08
N VAL A 84 -4.81 2.95 -9.06
CA VAL A 84 -4.71 3.81 -7.86
C VAL A 84 -5.40 3.16 -6.67
N LEU A 85 -6.58 2.61 -6.88
CA LEU A 85 -7.35 1.98 -5.81
C LEU A 85 -6.70 0.70 -5.29
N GLN A 86 -6.11 -0.15 -6.15
CA GLN A 86 -5.32 -1.31 -5.74
C GLN A 86 -4.05 -0.90 -4.99
N GLY A 87 -3.37 0.16 -5.42
CA GLY A 87 -2.23 0.75 -4.72
C GLY A 87 -2.61 1.21 -3.31
N LEU A 88 -3.68 2.00 -3.17
CA LEU A 88 -4.16 2.48 -1.86
C LEU A 88 -4.62 1.35 -0.94
N ARG A 89 -5.28 0.34 -1.50
CA ARG A 89 -5.70 -0.86 -0.76
C ARG A 89 -4.49 -1.64 -0.28
N THR A 90 -3.43 -1.76 -1.09
CA THR A 90 -2.17 -2.38 -0.67
C THR A 90 -1.49 -1.58 0.44
N ILE A 91 -1.41 -0.25 0.29
CA ILE A 91 -0.86 0.66 1.31
C ILE A 91 -1.62 0.54 2.64
N TYR A 92 -2.94 0.34 2.61
CA TYR A 92 -3.75 0.17 3.82
C TYR A 92 -3.33 -1.04 4.67
N TYR A 93 -2.95 -2.15 4.03
CA TYR A 93 -2.67 -3.42 4.73
C TYR A 93 -1.18 -3.75 4.87
N MET A 94 -0.30 -3.25 3.98
CA MET A 94 1.08 -3.72 3.90
C MET A 94 1.91 -3.48 5.16
N ASP A 95 1.58 -2.44 5.92
CA ASP A 95 2.25 -2.06 7.17
C ASP A 95 1.25 -1.83 8.31
N SER A 96 0.04 -2.37 8.20
CA SER A 96 -0.98 -2.29 9.24
C SER A 96 -0.46 -2.88 10.56
N GLY A 97 -0.66 -2.15 11.66
CA GLY A 97 -0.17 -2.53 12.98
C GLY A 97 1.33 -2.25 13.21
N GLN A 98 2.06 -1.73 12.20
CA GLN A 98 3.46 -1.31 12.37
C GLN A 98 3.54 0.18 12.67
N ALA A 99 4.22 0.54 13.76
CA ALA A 99 4.50 1.94 14.13
C ALA A 99 6.01 2.20 14.16
N GLY A 100 6.42 3.41 13.77
CA GLY A 100 7.82 3.87 13.82
C GLY A 100 8.79 3.12 12.89
N HIS A 101 8.28 2.27 12.00
CA HIS A 101 9.11 1.49 11.06
C HIS A 101 9.52 2.31 9.83
N LEU A 102 8.73 3.32 9.45
CA LEU A 102 9.07 4.29 8.40
C LEU A 102 9.95 5.41 8.96
N PRO A 103 11.13 5.71 8.39
CA PRO A 103 12.04 6.72 8.93
C PRO A 103 11.50 8.16 8.95
N TRP A 104 10.44 8.46 8.19
CA TRP A 104 9.92 9.82 8.02
C TRP A 104 8.57 10.06 8.71
N THR A 105 7.96 9.05 9.31
CA THR A 105 6.65 9.18 9.95
C THR A 105 6.49 8.16 11.09
N PRO A 106 5.85 8.52 12.22
CA PRO A 106 5.61 7.59 13.30
C PRO A 106 4.50 6.57 12.99
N GLY A 107 3.62 6.87 12.03
CA GLY A 107 2.49 6.00 11.65
C GLY A 107 2.81 5.09 10.45
N THR A 108 1.75 4.49 9.91
CA THR A 108 1.84 3.75 8.64
C THR A 108 1.95 4.70 7.45
N LEU A 109 2.33 4.17 6.28
CA LEU A 109 2.35 4.92 5.04
C LEU A 109 0.95 5.46 4.72
N TYR A 110 -0.08 4.65 4.95
CA TYR A 110 -1.47 5.05 4.77
C TYR A 110 -1.84 6.29 5.60
N GLN A 111 -1.56 6.26 6.90
CA GLN A 111 -1.90 7.37 7.80
C GLN A 111 -1.08 8.63 7.48
N TRP A 112 0.18 8.48 7.14
CA TRP A 112 1.02 9.60 6.71
C TRP A 112 0.49 10.24 5.42
N MET A 113 0.21 9.46 4.38
CA MET A 113 -0.33 9.99 3.12
C MET A 113 -1.68 10.68 3.36
N LYS A 114 -2.56 10.06 4.15
CA LYS A 114 -3.87 10.63 4.52
C LYS A 114 -3.75 11.98 5.22
N SER A 115 -2.71 12.17 6.04
CA SER A 115 -2.47 13.45 6.72
C SER A 115 -1.97 14.57 5.80
N LYS A 116 -1.52 14.23 4.58
CA LYS A 116 -0.83 15.16 3.67
C LYS A 116 -1.67 15.55 2.46
N ILE A 117 -2.40 14.59 1.88
CA ILE A 117 -3.14 14.79 0.63
C ILE A 117 -4.62 14.45 0.80
N LYS A 118 -5.45 15.01 -0.10
CA LYS A 118 -6.87 14.66 -0.24
C LYS A 118 -7.11 13.51 -1.23
N GLY A 119 -6.13 13.17 -2.06
CA GLY A 119 -6.21 12.04 -2.96
C GLY A 119 -5.39 12.20 -4.24
N PHE A 120 -5.92 11.69 -5.33
CA PHE A 120 -5.22 11.55 -6.61
C PHE A 120 -6.04 12.15 -7.74
N ASN A 121 -5.37 12.78 -8.70
CA ASN A 121 -5.96 13.27 -9.93
C ASN A 121 -5.22 12.66 -11.12
N ILE A 122 -5.89 11.79 -11.86
CA ILE A 122 -5.39 11.30 -13.16
C ILE A 122 -5.68 12.39 -14.19
N ASP A 123 -4.65 12.91 -14.82
CA ASP A 123 -4.74 14.01 -15.78
C ASP A 123 -4.30 13.52 -17.16
N ASP A 124 -5.24 13.47 -18.09
CA ASP A 124 -5.00 13.01 -19.45
C ASP A 124 -4.11 13.99 -20.26
N ALA A 125 -3.93 15.23 -19.78
CA ALA A 125 -3.07 16.24 -20.39
C ALA A 125 -1.71 16.41 -19.69
N ALA A 126 -1.50 15.78 -18.52
CA ALA A 126 -0.24 15.88 -17.81
C ALA A 126 0.87 15.11 -18.55
N THR A 127 2.07 15.69 -18.58
CA THR A 127 3.25 15.07 -19.21
C THR A 127 4.20 14.43 -18.20
N PHE A 128 3.95 14.60 -16.90
CA PHE A 128 4.71 13.99 -15.80
C PHE A 128 3.85 13.87 -14.55
N ASN A 129 4.15 12.87 -13.72
CA ASN A 129 3.58 12.72 -12.38
C ASN A 129 4.14 13.81 -11.46
N SER A 130 3.30 14.36 -10.58
CA SER A 130 3.75 15.43 -9.69
C SER A 130 2.91 15.54 -8.42
N CYS A 131 3.55 16.03 -7.36
CA CYS A 131 2.89 16.56 -6.18
C CYS A 131 3.04 18.08 -6.07
N CYS A 132 2.06 18.81 -5.56
CA CYS A 132 0.66 18.44 -5.48
C CYS A 132 -0.17 19.59 -6.01
N GLY A 133 -1.06 19.29 -6.95
CA GLY A 133 -2.00 20.25 -7.50
C GLY A 133 -3.09 20.57 -6.48
N THR A 134 -3.49 21.84 -6.40
CA THR A 134 -4.66 22.23 -5.59
C THR A 134 -5.92 22.16 -6.45
N ILE A 135 -6.87 21.31 -6.06
CA ILE A 135 -8.18 21.17 -6.71
C ILE A 135 -9.26 21.36 -5.64
N GLN A 136 -10.09 22.39 -5.79
CA GLN A 136 -11.17 22.71 -4.83
C GLN A 136 -10.65 22.80 -3.38
N GLY A 137 -9.47 23.38 -3.17
CA GLY A 137 -8.85 23.55 -1.85
C GLY A 137 -8.20 22.30 -1.26
N GLY A 138 -8.25 21.15 -1.95
CA GLY A 138 -7.53 19.94 -1.56
C GLY A 138 -6.23 19.76 -2.35
N LEU A 139 -5.21 19.16 -1.72
CA LEU A 139 -3.97 18.76 -2.38
C LEU A 139 -4.11 17.36 -2.98
N TYR A 140 -3.74 17.20 -4.25
CA TYR A 140 -3.79 15.94 -4.97
C TYR A 140 -2.45 15.62 -5.61
N VAL A 141 -2.06 14.35 -5.57
CA VAL A 141 -1.01 13.84 -6.45
C VAL A 141 -1.58 13.77 -7.86
N THR A 142 -0.93 14.42 -8.82
CA THR A 142 -1.28 14.35 -10.23
C THR A 142 -0.56 13.17 -10.86
N LEU A 143 -1.33 12.26 -11.44
CA LEU A 143 -0.83 11.09 -12.17
C LEU A 143 -1.10 11.27 -13.66
N ILE A 144 -0.16 10.87 -14.50
CA ILE A 144 -0.40 10.76 -15.95
C ILE A 144 -1.30 9.55 -16.23
N HIS A 145 -2.07 9.61 -17.30
CA HIS A 145 -2.80 8.44 -17.77
C HIS A 145 -1.80 7.38 -18.29
N SER A 146 -2.11 6.10 -18.09
CA SER A 146 -1.29 5.01 -18.64
C SER A 146 -1.79 4.60 -20.03
N ASP A 147 -0.95 3.92 -20.80
CA ASP A 147 -1.36 3.16 -21.98
C ASP A 147 -1.67 1.70 -21.61
N ASP A 148 -2.13 0.88 -22.57
CA ASP A 148 -2.47 -0.53 -22.30
C ASP A 148 -1.26 -1.33 -21.78
N PHE A 149 -0.05 -1.04 -22.26
CA PHE A 149 1.16 -1.74 -21.83
C PHE A 149 1.45 -1.50 -20.35
N ASN A 150 1.44 -0.24 -19.91
CA ASN A 150 1.67 0.11 -18.51
C ASN A 150 0.53 -0.38 -17.62
N ARG A 151 -0.72 -0.33 -18.08
CA ARG A 151 -1.85 -0.90 -17.33
C ARG A 151 -1.72 -2.41 -17.15
N ASP A 152 -1.18 -3.14 -18.12
CA ASP A 152 -1.03 -4.59 -18.01
C ASP A 152 0.08 -4.93 -17.01
N PHE A 153 1.17 -4.16 -17.05
CA PHE A 153 2.25 -4.23 -16.06
C PHE A 153 1.74 -3.96 -14.62
N ASP A 154 0.86 -2.97 -14.47
CA ASP A 154 0.25 -2.56 -13.20
C ASP A 154 -0.82 -3.52 -12.64
N ARG A 155 -1.05 -4.66 -13.28
CA ARG A 155 -1.84 -5.77 -12.70
C ARG A 155 -1.06 -6.58 -11.69
N ALA A 156 0.26 -6.60 -11.82
CA ALA A 156 1.14 -7.39 -10.99
C ALA A 156 1.77 -6.54 -9.88
N TRP A 157 2.35 -7.23 -8.89
CA TRP A 157 3.03 -6.57 -7.78
C TRP A 157 4.10 -5.58 -8.25
N LYS A 158 4.88 -5.93 -9.29
CA LYS A 158 5.93 -5.07 -9.86
C LYS A 158 5.43 -3.68 -10.32
N GLY A 159 4.21 -3.60 -10.85
CA GLY A 159 3.63 -2.31 -11.24
C GLY A 159 2.96 -1.58 -10.08
N ILE A 160 2.24 -2.32 -9.23
CA ILE A 160 1.60 -1.73 -8.03
C ILE A 160 2.65 -1.17 -7.05
N GLU A 161 3.76 -1.86 -6.81
CA GLU A 161 4.83 -1.37 -5.93
C GLU A 161 5.48 -0.10 -6.49
N GLY A 162 5.69 -0.04 -7.81
CA GLY A 162 6.24 1.14 -8.48
C GLY A 162 5.32 2.35 -8.33
N ASN A 163 4.01 2.14 -8.48
CA ASN A 163 2.98 3.15 -8.21
C ASN A 163 2.98 3.60 -6.74
N ILE A 164 3.04 2.68 -5.78
CA ILE A 164 3.11 3.01 -4.35
C ILE A 164 4.38 3.83 -4.03
N GLY A 165 5.52 3.42 -4.57
CA GLY A 165 6.78 4.14 -4.46
C GLY A 165 6.66 5.56 -5.03
N LEU A 166 6.03 5.71 -6.20
CA LEU A 166 5.74 7.02 -6.80
C LEU A 166 4.81 7.86 -5.91
N TYR A 167 3.75 7.29 -5.33
CA TYR A 167 2.84 8.06 -4.48
C TYR A 167 3.57 8.57 -3.23
N ALA A 168 4.38 7.72 -2.61
CA ALA A 168 5.19 8.11 -1.46
C ALA A 168 6.23 9.17 -1.84
N HIS A 169 6.89 9.02 -2.99
CA HIS A 169 7.81 10.00 -3.55
C HIS A 169 7.14 11.36 -3.72
N GLU A 170 5.99 11.39 -4.40
CA GLU A 170 5.27 12.61 -4.68
C GLU A 170 4.83 13.30 -3.38
N VAL A 171 4.19 12.57 -2.46
CA VAL A 171 3.79 13.13 -1.15
C VAL A 171 4.98 13.64 -0.35
N ARG A 172 6.18 13.05 -0.52
CA ARG A 172 7.39 13.47 0.20
C ARG A 172 7.84 14.89 -0.15
N HIS A 173 7.49 15.42 -1.31
CA HIS A 173 7.75 16.83 -1.65
C HIS A 173 7.06 17.80 -0.66
N LEU A 174 5.91 17.42 -0.08
CA LEU A 174 5.20 18.22 0.93
C LEU A 174 5.93 18.32 2.27
N ASP A 175 6.94 17.48 2.49
CA ASP A 175 7.83 17.54 3.66
C ASP A 175 9.08 18.39 3.40
N ASN A 176 9.03 19.25 2.38
CA ASN A 176 10.11 20.16 1.98
C ASN A 176 11.39 19.43 1.53
N PHE A 177 11.22 18.35 0.76
CA PHE A 177 12.30 17.60 0.11
C PHE A 177 12.26 17.76 -1.41
N PRO A 178 12.52 18.97 -1.96
CA PRO A 178 12.55 19.16 -3.41
C PRO A 178 13.73 18.41 -4.04
N HIS A 179 13.63 18.15 -5.34
CA HIS A 179 14.77 17.68 -6.11
C HIS A 179 15.84 18.77 -6.24
N ALA A 180 17.10 18.34 -6.21
CA ALA A 180 18.25 19.12 -6.66
C ALA A 180 18.41 18.98 -8.19
N ASN A 181 18.90 20.05 -8.82
CA ASN A 181 19.35 19.99 -10.20
C ASN A 181 20.82 19.57 -10.24
N CYS A 182 21.09 18.40 -10.81
CA CYS A 182 22.40 17.81 -10.89
C CYS A 182 22.77 17.61 -12.36
N ASN A 183 23.39 18.66 -12.92
CA ASN A 183 23.82 18.73 -14.31
C ASN A 183 22.66 18.54 -15.30
N GLY A 184 21.52 19.18 -15.03
CA GLY A 184 20.33 19.13 -15.89
C GLY A 184 19.34 18.03 -15.55
N ASN A 185 19.64 17.15 -14.59
CA ASN A 185 18.75 16.10 -14.12
C ASN A 185 18.19 16.41 -12.72
N LEU A 186 16.90 16.13 -12.51
CA LEU A 186 16.27 16.23 -11.20
C LEU A 186 16.56 14.97 -10.38
N ASN A 187 17.33 15.13 -9.31
CA ASN A 187 17.84 14.07 -8.45
C ASN A 187 17.83 14.52 -6.98
N ASP A 188 18.08 13.61 -6.05
CA ASP A 188 18.31 13.94 -4.66
C ASP A 188 19.78 14.35 -4.45
N LEU A 189 20.03 15.37 -3.61
CA LEU A 189 21.40 15.86 -3.43
C LEU A 189 22.29 14.82 -2.70
N ASN A 190 21.80 14.33 -1.56
CA ASN A 190 22.52 13.43 -0.65
C ASN A 190 21.57 12.39 -0.07
N TYR A 191 22.07 11.16 0.10
CA TYR A 191 21.38 10.15 0.88
C TYR A 191 21.60 10.38 2.38
N ASN A 192 20.50 10.46 3.14
CA ASN A 192 20.52 10.54 4.60
C ASN A 192 19.44 9.61 5.19
N PRO A 193 19.81 8.52 5.90
CA PRO A 193 18.83 7.60 6.47
C PRO A 193 17.92 8.23 7.55
N ALA A 194 18.33 9.34 8.16
CA ALA A 194 17.52 10.07 9.15
C ALA A 194 16.58 11.11 8.53
N ALA A 195 16.77 11.44 7.25
CA ALA A 195 15.99 12.44 6.53
C ALA A 195 15.88 12.04 5.06
N LEU A 196 15.16 10.94 4.81
CA LEU A 196 15.00 10.42 3.45
C LEU A 196 14.30 11.46 2.57
N THR A 197 14.94 11.76 1.45
CA THR A 197 14.45 12.58 0.33
C THR A 197 13.46 11.76 -0.53
N THR A 198 12.98 12.30 -1.64
CA THR A 198 11.93 11.66 -2.46
C THR A 198 12.41 10.36 -3.11
N PHE A 199 13.53 10.34 -3.84
CA PHE A 199 14.12 9.08 -4.33
C PHE A 199 14.67 8.21 -3.20
N GLY A 200 15.12 8.82 -2.10
CA GLY A 200 15.48 8.10 -0.87
C GLY A 200 14.33 7.30 -0.27
N THR A 201 13.10 7.82 -0.38
CA THR A 201 11.87 7.15 0.05
C THR A 201 11.58 5.94 -0.83
N GLN A 202 11.66 6.07 -2.15
CA GLN A 202 11.48 4.93 -3.07
C GLN A 202 12.53 3.84 -2.84
N TRP A 203 13.80 4.20 -2.75
CA TRP A 203 14.88 3.25 -2.44
C TRP A 203 14.65 2.51 -1.12
N TRP A 204 14.15 3.22 -0.09
CA TRP A 204 13.90 2.60 1.21
C TRP A 204 12.71 1.64 1.18
N LEU A 205 11.65 1.94 0.42
CA LEU A 205 10.51 1.04 0.24
C LEU A 205 10.95 -0.25 -0.48
N GLU A 206 11.73 -0.13 -1.57
CA GLU A 206 12.32 -1.26 -2.29
C GLU A 206 13.16 -2.14 -1.38
N LYS A 207 14.05 -1.53 -0.57
CA LYS A 207 14.82 -2.23 0.45
C LYS A 207 13.91 -2.96 1.45
N SER A 208 12.82 -2.33 1.85
CA SER A 208 11.93 -2.83 2.90
C SER A 208 11.08 -3.99 2.43
N TRP A 209 10.59 -3.96 1.19
CA TRP A 209 9.96 -5.11 0.55
C TRP A 209 10.99 -6.23 0.33
N LEU A 210 12.17 -5.92 -0.23
CA LEU A 210 13.22 -6.91 -0.50
C LEU A 210 13.60 -7.73 0.75
N ASN A 211 13.78 -7.05 1.88
CA ASN A 211 14.20 -7.70 3.14
C ASN A 211 13.02 -8.23 3.97
N GLY A 212 11.78 -7.95 3.58
CA GLY A 212 10.59 -8.33 4.35
C GLY A 212 10.34 -7.49 5.61
N ASN A 213 10.91 -6.28 5.70
CA ASN A 213 10.55 -5.31 6.74
C ASN A 213 9.10 -4.85 6.55
N ILE A 214 8.69 -4.67 5.29
CA ILE A 214 7.28 -4.57 4.90
C ILE A 214 6.95 -5.86 4.17
N ASN A 215 6.27 -6.79 4.85
CA ASN A 215 5.97 -8.11 4.32
C ASN A 215 4.59 -8.11 3.65
N VAL A 216 4.59 -8.11 2.32
CA VAL A 216 3.37 -8.24 1.49
C VAL A 216 3.10 -9.69 1.06
N GLY A 217 3.83 -10.66 1.60
CA GLY A 217 3.63 -12.07 1.31
C GLY A 217 4.14 -12.51 -0.06
N TYR A 218 5.01 -11.75 -0.74
CA TYR A 218 5.60 -12.24 -2.01
C TYR A 218 6.59 -13.41 -1.76
N SER A 219 7.07 -13.58 -0.53
CA SER A 219 7.83 -14.76 -0.09
C SER A 219 7.00 -16.05 -0.16
N CYS A 220 5.66 -15.96 -0.16
CA CYS A 220 4.73 -17.07 -0.33
C CYS A 220 4.45 -17.44 -1.80
N LEU A 221 5.05 -16.76 -2.77
CA LEU A 221 4.96 -17.13 -4.18
C LEU A 221 5.83 -18.36 -4.50
N SER A 222 5.68 -18.89 -5.72
CA SER A 222 6.57 -19.94 -6.22
C SER A 222 8.03 -19.50 -6.16
N SER A 223 8.97 -20.43 -6.12
CA SER A 223 10.41 -20.11 -6.07
C SER A 223 10.86 -19.22 -7.23
N ILE A 224 10.32 -19.46 -8.43
CA ILE A 224 10.60 -18.67 -9.64
C ILE A 224 10.07 -17.24 -9.49
N GLU A 225 8.79 -17.08 -9.13
CA GLU A 225 8.18 -15.76 -8.95
C GLU A 225 8.86 -14.98 -7.82
N ARG A 226 9.19 -15.63 -6.71
CA ARG A 226 9.91 -14.99 -5.59
C ARG A 226 11.29 -14.51 -6.00
N GLN A 227 12.04 -15.31 -6.74
CA GLN A 227 13.37 -14.93 -7.25
C GLN A 227 13.26 -13.75 -8.21
N ASP A 228 12.26 -13.78 -9.10
CA ASP A 228 11.98 -12.70 -10.04
C ASP A 228 11.60 -11.39 -9.32
N MET A 229 10.73 -11.44 -8.29
CA MET A 229 10.41 -10.28 -7.46
C MET A 229 11.63 -9.75 -6.71
N ALA A 230 12.45 -10.63 -6.14
CA ALA A 230 13.66 -10.23 -5.43
C ALA A 230 14.69 -9.55 -6.35
N ASN A 231 14.88 -10.09 -7.55
CA ASN A 231 15.74 -9.49 -8.58
C ASN A 231 15.21 -8.13 -9.03
N TRP A 232 13.89 -7.98 -9.15
CA TRP A 232 13.25 -6.72 -9.49
C TRP A 232 13.53 -5.64 -8.44
N HIS A 233 13.22 -5.89 -7.17
CA HIS A 233 13.51 -4.95 -6.08
C HIS A 233 15.01 -4.62 -5.98
N LEU A 234 15.87 -5.62 -6.16
CA LEU A 234 17.32 -5.42 -6.16
C LEU A 234 17.78 -4.52 -7.32
N SER A 235 17.23 -4.73 -8.53
CA SER A 235 17.53 -3.92 -9.71
C SER A 235 17.05 -2.48 -9.54
N ASN A 236 15.81 -2.28 -9.09
CA ASN A 236 15.28 -0.94 -8.84
C ASN A 236 16.08 -0.20 -7.77
N ALA A 237 16.34 -0.85 -6.64
CA ALA A 237 17.11 -0.24 -5.57
C ALA A 237 18.54 0.11 -6.03
N ASN A 238 19.27 -0.81 -6.68
CA ASN A 238 20.69 -0.61 -6.98
C ASN A 238 20.97 0.17 -8.27
N SER A 239 20.12 0.04 -9.29
CA SER A 239 20.34 0.63 -10.61
C SER A 239 19.47 1.88 -10.83
N THR A 240 18.20 1.80 -10.47
CA THR A 240 17.25 2.90 -10.71
C THR A 240 17.38 3.98 -9.65
N PHE A 241 17.05 3.69 -8.39
CA PHE A 241 16.95 4.75 -7.37
C PHE A 241 18.29 5.20 -6.81
N ARG A 242 19.27 4.30 -6.71
CA ARG A 242 20.63 4.66 -6.28
C ARG A 242 21.31 5.64 -7.22
N SER A 243 21.01 5.60 -8.52
CA SER A 243 21.56 6.54 -9.51
C SER A 243 20.89 7.92 -9.47
N ARG A 244 19.80 8.10 -8.70
CA ARG A 244 19.10 9.37 -8.54
C ARG A 244 19.67 10.26 -7.43
N PHE A 245 20.94 10.06 -7.08
CA PHE A 245 21.64 10.86 -6.08
C PHE A 245 22.90 11.50 -6.66
N CYS A 246 23.11 12.78 -6.33
CA CYS A 246 24.17 13.56 -6.96
C CYS A 246 25.54 13.34 -6.32
N ASN A 247 25.58 13.34 -4.98
CA ASN A 247 26.84 13.28 -4.24
C ASN A 247 27.00 11.95 -3.49
N THR A 248 26.04 11.65 -2.61
CA THR A 248 26.09 10.47 -1.74
C THR A 248 24.92 9.55 -2.04
N GLN A 249 25.23 8.35 -2.50
CA GLN A 249 24.24 7.34 -2.85
C GLN A 249 23.92 6.44 -1.64
N PRO A 250 22.70 5.87 -1.57
CA PRO A 250 22.40 4.79 -0.63
C PRO A 250 23.41 3.62 -0.72
N PRO A 251 23.53 2.74 0.28
CA PRO A 251 24.36 1.55 0.15
C PRO A 251 23.85 0.61 -0.95
N ILE A 252 24.74 -0.19 -1.54
CA ILE A 252 24.33 -1.27 -2.46
C ILE A 252 23.65 -2.36 -1.63
N LEU A 253 22.47 -2.77 -2.06
CA LEU A 253 21.76 -3.91 -1.48
C LEU A 253 22.33 -5.21 -2.04
N LEU A 254 22.37 -6.23 -1.18
CA LEU A 254 22.72 -7.60 -1.56
C LEU A 254 21.46 -8.45 -1.64
N PHE A 255 21.52 -9.55 -2.39
CA PHE A 255 20.44 -10.52 -2.41
C PHE A 255 20.31 -11.17 -1.01
N PRO A 256 19.18 -11.01 -0.29
CA PRO A 256 19.03 -11.56 1.05
C PRO A 256 18.82 -13.08 1.01
N ALA A 257 19.20 -13.77 2.09
CA ALA A 257 18.97 -15.21 2.22
C ALA A 257 17.46 -15.57 2.19
N ASN A 258 16.62 -14.68 2.70
CA ASN A 258 15.16 -14.83 2.75
C ASN A 258 14.48 -13.58 2.13
N PRO A 259 14.41 -13.47 0.79
CA PRO A 259 13.78 -12.33 0.14
C PRO A 259 12.28 -12.28 0.47
N GLY A 260 11.81 -11.10 0.87
CA GLY A 260 10.42 -10.85 1.25
C GLY A 260 10.08 -11.29 2.67
N GLY A 261 11.07 -11.71 3.46
CA GLY A 261 10.87 -12.17 4.82
C GLY A 261 10.21 -13.56 4.91
N PRO A 262 9.69 -13.95 6.08
CA PRO A 262 9.03 -15.24 6.25
C PRO A 262 7.73 -15.31 5.44
N CYS A 263 7.43 -16.46 4.86
CA CYS A 263 6.09 -16.73 4.35
C CYS A 263 5.15 -17.04 5.52
N LEU A 264 4.14 -16.20 5.71
CA LEU A 264 3.19 -16.28 6.84
C LEU A 264 1.95 -17.14 6.53
N ALA A 265 1.97 -17.91 5.43
CA ALA A 265 0.86 -18.78 5.02
C ALA A 265 0.59 -19.97 5.98
N SER A 266 1.29 -20.06 7.11
CA SER A 266 1.11 -21.11 8.12
C SER A 266 -0.11 -20.92 9.03
N HIS A 267 -0.89 -19.85 8.89
CA HIS A 267 -2.23 -19.80 9.49
C HIS A 267 -3.21 -20.57 8.59
N LEU A 268 -3.21 -21.87 8.84
CA LEU A 268 -4.25 -22.82 8.51
C LEU A 268 -5.62 -22.14 8.37
N PHE A 269 -6.26 -22.39 7.23
CA PHE A 269 -7.71 -22.43 7.12
C PHE A 269 -8.28 -23.20 8.32
N LEU A 270 -8.67 -22.50 9.39
CA LEU A 270 -9.85 -22.93 10.10
C LEU A 270 -10.98 -22.63 9.12
N PRO A 271 -11.69 -23.64 8.59
CA PRO A 271 -12.87 -23.36 7.82
C PRO A 271 -13.77 -22.53 8.73
N LEU A 272 -14.15 -21.33 8.27
CA LEU A 272 -15.37 -20.71 8.74
C LEU A 272 -16.44 -21.78 8.52
N ILE A 273 -16.78 -22.50 9.60
CA ILE A 273 -17.94 -23.36 9.64
C ILE A 273 -19.09 -22.40 9.40
N LEU A 274 -19.60 -22.44 8.17
CA LEU A 274 -20.91 -21.97 7.79
C LEU A 274 -21.89 -22.45 8.87
N LYS A 275 -22.25 -21.55 9.78
CA LYS A 275 -23.57 -21.61 10.39
C LYS A 275 -24.51 -20.91 9.41
N ASN A 276 -25.08 -21.72 8.51
CA ASN A 276 -26.39 -21.47 7.93
C ASN A 276 -27.40 -22.37 8.67
N PRO A 277 -28.70 -22.03 8.72
CA PRO A 277 -29.37 -20.76 8.43
C PRO A 277 -29.82 -20.01 9.70
#